data_AF-E9HRJ2-F1
#
_entry.id   AF-E9HRJ2-F1
#
_cell.length_a   1.000
_cell.length_b   1.000
_cell.length_c   1.000
_cell.angle_alpha   90.00
_cell.angle_beta   90.00
_cell.angle_gamma   90.00
#
_symmetry.space_group_name_H-M   'P 1'
#
loop_
_entity.id
_entity.type
_entity.pdbx_description
1 polymer ?
#
loop_
_entity_poly.entity_id
_entity_poly.type
_entity_poly.pdbx_seq_one_letter_code
_entity_poly.pdbx_strand_id
1 'polypeptide(L)'
;MACNFEFFQYKGLIGEANLRYARGENEDAINLCKEVIRQAPSYAEPFQALSMFYENQEDYENRCEVLKSIGAVKEQLKALLTMLRGVHQPENEQKKNEWVELAEKIFRMYFASGHLHSARRALSNALVTCADHFKMEHFNLLLELQILTKHYLDVIKTLNRHCGLVFNNKIIDEIDLEETESMELTKDLPLDILSKLCITLCTKRAAAKKVVWESADEDSDDEELEFGASSIELQEEYRLLRLTCEYLFKEQRLVELERICFTALTSPLFRRKREICREIQFITLEVCLAKGDSYYAYNLARGLLLRHNLYKKRVWNLMIQTCRQSGS
;
A
#
# COMPACT_ATOMS: atom_id res chain seq x y z
N MET A 1 -32.10 -19.29 -36.54
CA MET A 1 -32.20 -18.37 -37.71
C MET A 1 -32.40 -16.91 -37.27
N ALA A 2 -33.20 -16.61 -36.23
CA ALA A 2 -33.38 -15.26 -35.69
C ALA A 2 -32.08 -14.58 -35.17
N CYS A 3 -31.21 -15.33 -34.47
CA CYS A 3 -29.96 -14.81 -33.89
C CYS A 3 -28.97 -14.22 -34.93
N ASN A 4 -29.00 -14.71 -36.17
CA ASN A 4 -28.13 -14.17 -37.23
C ASN A 4 -28.66 -12.85 -37.80
N PHE A 5 -29.98 -12.67 -37.87
CA PHE A 5 -30.58 -11.47 -38.45
C PHE A 5 -30.33 -10.24 -37.56
N GLU A 6 -30.50 -10.40 -36.23
CA GLU A 6 -30.21 -9.35 -35.25
C GLU A 6 -28.73 -8.96 -35.26
N PHE A 7 -27.81 -9.93 -35.38
CA PHE A 7 -26.38 -9.65 -35.51
C PHE A 7 -26.03 -8.78 -36.74
N PHE A 8 -26.59 -9.10 -37.92
CA PHE A 8 -26.38 -8.29 -39.12
C PHE A 8 -27.00 -6.89 -39.01
N GLN A 9 -28.15 -6.79 -38.34
CA GLN A 9 -28.79 -5.50 -38.06
C GLN A 9 -27.90 -4.62 -37.18
N TYR A 10 -27.39 -5.13 -36.05
CA TYR A 10 -26.51 -4.37 -35.18
C TYR A 10 -25.21 -3.96 -35.88
N LYS A 11 -24.61 -4.85 -36.65
CA LYS A 11 -23.43 -4.52 -37.46
C LYS A 11 -23.69 -3.38 -38.46
N GLY A 12 -24.85 -3.38 -39.10
CA GLY A 12 -25.29 -2.29 -39.97
C GLY A 12 -25.41 -0.95 -39.22
N LEU A 13 -25.98 -0.96 -38.01
CA LEU A 13 -26.12 0.24 -37.17
C LEU A 13 -24.75 0.78 -36.72
N ILE A 14 -23.77 -0.07 -36.43
CA ILE A 14 -22.40 0.40 -36.10
C ILE A 14 -21.68 0.97 -37.33
N GLY A 15 -21.88 0.37 -38.50
CA GLY A 15 -21.41 0.95 -39.76
C GLY A 15 -21.98 2.35 -40.00
N GLU A 16 -23.29 2.53 -39.78
CA GLU A 16 -23.95 3.84 -39.86
C GLU A 16 -23.40 4.82 -38.82
N ALA A 17 -23.16 4.39 -37.57
CA ALA A 17 -22.56 5.23 -36.53
C ALA A 17 -21.19 5.76 -36.96
N ASN A 18 -20.33 4.90 -37.53
CA ASN A 18 -19.01 5.29 -38.03
C ASN A 18 -19.10 6.30 -39.19
N LEU A 19 -20.07 6.14 -40.10
CA LEU A 19 -20.30 7.08 -41.20
C LEU A 19 -20.77 8.45 -40.69
N ARG A 20 -21.69 8.48 -39.72
CA ARG A 20 -22.15 9.72 -39.08
C ARG A 20 -21.01 10.44 -38.38
N TYR A 21 -20.20 9.70 -37.63
CA TYR A 21 -19.02 10.25 -36.98
C TYR A 21 -18.05 10.87 -38.00
N ALA A 22 -17.78 10.18 -39.11
CA ALA A 22 -16.93 10.70 -40.18
C ALA A 22 -17.50 11.97 -40.86
N ARG A 23 -18.80 12.20 -40.79
CA ARG A 23 -19.48 13.42 -41.29
C ARG A 23 -19.51 14.55 -40.25
N GLY A 24 -19.07 14.30 -39.02
CA GLY A 24 -19.14 15.24 -37.90
C GLY A 24 -20.48 15.22 -37.15
N GLU A 25 -21.38 14.29 -37.47
CA GLU A 25 -22.66 14.04 -36.76
C GLU A 25 -22.39 13.23 -35.48
N ASN A 26 -21.57 13.82 -34.60
CA ASN A 26 -20.91 13.14 -33.49
C ASN A 26 -21.88 12.64 -32.40
N GLU A 27 -22.84 13.47 -31.99
CA GLU A 27 -23.83 13.09 -30.96
C GLU A 27 -24.72 11.95 -31.45
N ASP A 28 -25.14 12.00 -32.71
CA ASP A 28 -25.97 10.95 -33.32
C ASP A 28 -25.22 9.62 -33.42
N ALA A 29 -23.94 9.66 -33.79
CA ALA A 29 -23.09 8.47 -33.81
C ALA A 29 -22.96 7.84 -32.40
N ILE A 30 -22.72 8.66 -31.38
CA ILE A 30 -22.62 8.23 -29.98
C ILE A 30 -23.94 7.62 -29.51
N ASN A 31 -25.07 8.28 -29.77
CA ASN A 31 -26.40 7.81 -29.39
C ASN A 31 -26.74 6.48 -30.05
N LEU A 32 -26.34 6.30 -31.32
CA LEU A 32 -26.54 5.06 -32.04
C LEU A 32 -25.75 3.90 -31.41
N CYS A 33 -24.48 4.11 -31.04
CA CYS A 33 -23.69 3.12 -30.31
C CYS A 33 -24.30 2.77 -28.95
N LYS A 34 -24.74 3.77 -28.17
CA LYS A 34 -25.39 3.56 -26.86
C LYS A 34 -26.69 2.75 -26.98
N GLU A 35 -27.48 3.01 -28.02
CA GLU A 35 -28.72 2.26 -28.26
C GLU A 35 -28.45 0.80 -28.65
N VAL A 36 -27.42 0.55 -29.48
CA VAL A 36 -27.01 -0.83 -29.78
C VAL A 36 -26.51 -1.55 -28.52
N ILE A 37 -25.73 -0.88 -27.65
CA ILE A 37 -25.30 -1.44 -26.37
C ILE A 37 -26.49 -1.78 -25.47
N ARG A 38 -27.50 -0.90 -25.42
CA ARG A 38 -28.71 -1.09 -24.61
C ARG A 38 -29.49 -2.33 -25.07
N GLN A 39 -29.55 -2.57 -26.38
CA GLN A 39 -30.27 -3.72 -26.95
C GLN A 39 -29.44 -5.02 -26.92
N ALA A 40 -28.12 -4.91 -27.14
CA ALA A 40 -27.20 -6.04 -27.25
C ALA A 40 -25.90 -5.79 -26.45
N PRO A 41 -25.95 -5.87 -25.10
CA PRO A 41 -24.81 -5.54 -24.24
C PRO A 41 -23.61 -6.49 -24.38
N SER A 42 -23.81 -7.67 -24.98
CA SER A 42 -22.74 -8.63 -25.29
C SER A 42 -22.03 -8.35 -26.62
N TYR A 43 -22.48 -7.36 -27.40
CA TYR A 43 -21.88 -7.03 -28.69
C TYR A 43 -20.74 -6.01 -28.51
N ALA A 44 -19.51 -6.42 -28.80
CA ALA A 44 -18.30 -5.65 -28.46
C ALA A 44 -18.04 -4.43 -29.37
N GLU A 45 -18.40 -4.51 -30.64
CA GLU A 45 -18.11 -3.47 -31.66
C GLU A 45 -18.61 -2.06 -31.29
N PRO A 46 -19.84 -1.84 -30.78
CA PRO A 46 -20.26 -0.51 -30.34
C PRO A 46 -19.40 0.08 -29.23
N PHE A 47 -18.90 -0.73 -28.29
CA PHE A 47 -18.03 -0.22 -27.22
C PHE A 47 -16.67 0.24 -27.77
N GLN A 48 -16.14 -0.47 -28.77
CA GLN A 48 -14.90 -0.09 -29.45
C GLN A 48 -15.08 1.22 -30.24
N ALA A 49 -16.15 1.32 -31.02
CA ALA A 49 -16.50 2.55 -31.75
C ALA A 49 -16.70 3.73 -30.79
N LEU A 50 -17.47 3.53 -29.71
CA LEU A 50 -17.72 4.55 -28.70
C LEU A 50 -16.45 4.99 -27.97
N SER A 51 -15.55 4.06 -27.63
CA SER A 51 -14.24 4.41 -27.05
C SER A 51 -13.40 5.25 -28.01
N MET A 52 -13.42 4.97 -29.31
CA MET A 52 -12.70 5.74 -30.33
C MET A 52 -13.31 7.14 -30.51
N PHE A 53 -14.65 7.24 -30.52
CA PHE A 53 -15.34 8.52 -30.62
C PHE A 53 -15.00 9.44 -29.45
N TYR A 54 -15.04 8.91 -28.22
CA TYR A 54 -14.66 9.67 -27.04
C TYR A 54 -13.19 10.07 -27.02
N GLU A 55 -12.28 9.22 -27.50
CA GLU A 55 -10.86 9.58 -27.65
C GLU A 55 -10.66 10.76 -28.61
N ASN A 56 -11.31 10.74 -29.76
CA ASN A 56 -11.22 11.79 -30.77
C ASN A 56 -11.83 13.13 -30.31
N GLN A 57 -12.74 13.11 -29.34
CA GLN A 57 -13.34 14.30 -28.73
C GLN A 57 -12.59 14.77 -27.48
N GLU A 58 -11.52 14.08 -27.08
CA GLU A 58 -10.82 14.30 -25.81
C GLU A 58 -11.73 14.14 -24.58
N ASP A 59 -12.85 13.42 -24.73
CA ASP A 59 -13.78 13.07 -23.65
C ASP A 59 -13.30 11.78 -22.96
N TYR A 60 -12.18 11.90 -22.25
CA TYR A 60 -11.54 10.77 -21.60
C TYR A 60 -12.35 10.20 -20.43
N GLU A 61 -13.25 10.98 -19.83
CA GLU A 61 -14.11 10.52 -18.73
C GLU A 61 -15.10 9.47 -19.22
N ASN A 62 -15.88 9.79 -20.27
CA ASN A 62 -16.80 8.82 -20.85
C ASN A 62 -16.05 7.64 -21.50
N ARG A 63 -14.88 7.89 -22.10
CA ARG A 63 -14.01 6.82 -22.60
C ARG A 63 -13.65 5.83 -21.48
N CYS A 64 -13.26 6.31 -20.31
CA CYS A 64 -12.90 5.46 -19.18
C CYS A 64 -14.06 4.58 -18.70
N GLU A 65 -15.29 5.08 -18.69
CA GLU A 65 -16.45 4.28 -18.27
C GLU A 65 -16.83 3.22 -19.30
N VAL A 66 -16.69 3.52 -20.60
CA VAL A 66 -16.86 2.51 -21.66
C VAL A 66 -15.81 1.40 -21.53
N LEU A 67 -14.53 1.76 -21.38
CA LEU A 67 -13.44 0.79 -21.25
C LEU A 67 -13.58 -0.08 -19.98
N LYS A 68 -14.09 0.51 -18.89
CA LYS A 68 -14.45 -0.22 -17.66
C LYS A 68 -15.53 -1.27 -17.90
N SER A 69 -16.57 -0.91 -18.66
CA SER A 69 -17.72 -1.79 -18.91
C SER A 69 -17.34 -3.07 -19.69
N ILE A 70 -16.31 -2.99 -20.54
CA ILE A 70 -15.80 -4.12 -21.32
C ILE A 70 -14.58 -4.82 -20.68
N GLY A 71 -14.14 -4.37 -19.50
CA GLY A 71 -12.97 -4.94 -18.83
C GLY A 71 -11.63 -4.65 -19.52
N ALA A 72 -11.54 -3.62 -20.37
CA ALA A 72 -10.32 -3.20 -21.05
C ALA A 72 -9.42 -2.37 -20.11
N VAL A 73 -8.89 -3.03 -19.07
CA VAL A 73 -8.16 -2.40 -17.95
C VAL A 73 -6.93 -1.61 -18.42
N LYS A 74 -6.19 -2.13 -19.41
CA LYS A 74 -4.95 -1.49 -19.91
C LYS A 74 -5.26 -0.18 -20.64
N GLU A 75 -6.26 -0.19 -21.50
CA GLU A 75 -6.73 0.96 -22.25
C GLU A 75 -7.38 1.98 -21.31
N GLN A 76 -8.15 1.52 -20.32
CA GLN A 76 -8.74 2.38 -19.31
C GLN A 76 -7.65 3.14 -18.54
N LEU A 77 -6.59 2.44 -18.13
CA LEU A 77 -5.46 3.05 -17.45
C LEU A 77 -4.76 4.10 -18.31
N LYS A 78 -4.58 3.84 -19.60
CA LYS A 78 -4.03 4.84 -20.54
C LYS A 78 -4.90 6.09 -20.60
N ALA A 79 -6.22 5.95 -20.69
CA ALA A 79 -7.14 7.10 -20.71
C ALA A 79 -7.07 7.91 -19.41
N LEU A 80 -7.02 7.26 -18.24
CA LEU A 80 -6.84 7.94 -16.94
C LEU A 80 -5.50 8.68 -16.87
N LEU A 81 -4.41 8.07 -17.35
CA LEU A 81 -3.08 8.72 -17.39
C LEU A 81 -3.06 9.93 -18.32
N THR A 82 -3.78 9.88 -19.44
CA THR A 82 -3.91 11.03 -20.35
C THR A 82 -4.63 12.18 -19.65
N MET A 83 -5.72 11.91 -18.93
CA MET A 83 -6.40 12.94 -18.11
C MET A 83 -5.46 13.55 -17.07
N LEU A 84 -4.66 12.74 -16.38
CA LEU A 84 -3.69 13.20 -15.38
C LEU A 84 -2.49 13.94 -16.01
N ARG A 85 -2.25 13.85 -17.32
CA ARG A 85 -1.17 14.61 -17.99
C ARG A 85 -1.68 15.90 -18.62
N GLY A 86 -2.93 15.90 -19.09
CA GLY A 86 -3.54 17.03 -19.81
C GLY A 86 -3.79 18.26 -18.94
N VAL A 87 -4.01 18.10 -17.64
CA VAL A 87 -4.15 19.27 -16.73
C VAL A 87 -2.77 19.63 -16.19
N HIS A 88 -2.13 20.63 -16.78
CA HIS A 88 -0.78 21.03 -16.36
C HIS A 88 -0.70 21.68 -14.97
N GLN A 89 -1.84 22.00 -14.36
CA GLN A 89 -2.01 22.28 -12.93
C GLN A 89 -3.51 22.45 -12.67
N PRO A 90 -4.10 21.80 -11.64
CA PRO A 90 -5.51 22.00 -11.33
C PRO A 90 -5.76 23.46 -10.90
N GLU A 91 -6.58 24.16 -11.69
CA GLU A 91 -6.80 25.62 -11.58
C GLU A 91 -7.62 26.03 -10.36
N ASN A 92 -8.46 25.13 -9.84
CA ASN A 92 -9.39 25.41 -8.75
C ASN A 92 -9.47 24.23 -7.76
N GLU A 93 -10.06 24.51 -6.60
CA GLU A 93 -10.18 23.57 -5.48
C GLU A 93 -10.98 22.29 -5.86
N GLN A 94 -11.97 22.43 -6.75
CA GLN A 94 -12.73 21.29 -7.25
C GLN A 94 -11.86 20.37 -8.13
N LYS A 95 -11.15 20.94 -9.10
CA LYS A 95 -10.23 20.20 -9.97
C LYS A 95 -9.10 19.56 -9.17
N LYS A 96 -8.64 20.17 -8.07
CA LYS A 96 -7.66 19.55 -7.16
C LYS A 96 -8.21 18.29 -6.48
N ASN A 97 -9.48 18.29 -6.05
CA ASN A 97 -10.13 17.09 -5.53
C ASN A 97 -10.25 16.00 -6.59
N GLU A 98 -10.77 16.35 -7.77
CA GLU A 98 -10.87 15.44 -8.93
C GLU A 98 -9.50 14.86 -9.32
N TRP A 99 -8.44 15.67 -9.20
CA TRP A 99 -7.06 15.23 -9.43
C TRP A 99 -6.59 14.15 -8.46
N VAL A 100 -6.88 14.34 -7.16
CA VAL A 100 -6.54 13.36 -6.11
C VAL A 100 -7.33 12.07 -6.30
N GLU A 101 -8.63 12.17 -6.61
CA GLU A 101 -9.48 11.01 -6.91
C GLU A 101 -9.00 10.25 -8.14
N LEU A 102 -8.60 10.97 -9.19
CA LEU A 102 -8.04 10.39 -10.40
C LEU A 102 -6.72 9.64 -10.10
N ALA A 103 -5.83 10.27 -9.33
CA ALA A 103 -4.58 9.65 -8.90
C ALA A 103 -4.82 8.39 -8.04
N GLU A 104 -5.83 8.41 -7.17
CA GLU A 104 -6.24 7.25 -6.39
C GLU A 104 -6.76 6.12 -7.29
N LYS A 105 -7.61 6.43 -8.29
CA LYS A 105 -8.12 5.44 -9.26
C LYS A 105 -6.96 4.77 -10.02
N ILE A 106 -6.01 5.57 -10.50
CA ILE A 106 -4.79 5.08 -11.18
C ILE A 106 -3.95 4.21 -10.24
N PHE A 107 -3.75 4.66 -9.00
CA PHE A 107 -3.05 3.90 -7.98
C PHE A 107 -3.69 2.53 -7.75
N ARG A 108 -5.01 2.46 -7.54
CA ARG A 108 -5.73 1.20 -7.28
C ARG A 108 -5.59 0.22 -8.44
N MET A 109 -5.63 0.70 -9.68
CA MET A 109 -5.40 -0.13 -10.85
C MET A 109 -3.98 -0.69 -10.91
N TYR A 110 -2.96 0.16 -10.70
CA TYR A 110 -1.58 -0.32 -10.65
C TYR A 110 -1.31 -1.29 -9.49
N PHE A 111 -1.90 -1.02 -8.32
CA PHE A 111 -1.77 -1.89 -7.15
C PHE A 111 -2.40 -3.26 -7.39
N ALA A 112 -3.61 -3.31 -7.97
CA ALA A 112 -4.27 -4.56 -8.34
C ALA A 112 -3.47 -5.37 -9.36
N SER A 113 -2.73 -4.70 -10.25
CA SER A 113 -1.83 -5.34 -11.23
C SER A 113 -0.43 -5.68 -10.68
N GLY A 114 -0.13 -5.39 -9.40
CA GLY A 114 1.17 -5.65 -8.79
C GLY A 114 2.27 -4.64 -9.16
N HIS A 115 1.97 -3.58 -9.90
CA HIS A 115 2.93 -2.57 -10.33
C HIS A 115 3.14 -1.48 -9.25
N LEU A 116 3.74 -1.88 -8.13
CA LEU A 116 3.85 -1.05 -6.92
C LEU A 116 4.61 0.28 -7.12
N HIS A 117 5.67 0.29 -7.93
CA HIS A 117 6.43 1.52 -8.22
C HIS A 117 5.59 2.55 -9.00
N SER A 118 4.84 2.10 -10.00
CA SER A 118 3.93 2.95 -10.77
C SER A 118 2.79 3.47 -9.90
N ALA A 119 2.25 2.59 -9.04
CA ALA A 119 1.22 2.94 -8.07
C ALA A 119 1.72 4.04 -7.10
N ARG A 120 2.94 3.90 -6.57
CA ARG A 120 3.60 4.91 -5.72
C ARG A 120 3.77 6.24 -6.45
N ARG A 121 4.27 6.21 -7.69
CA ARG A 121 4.52 7.42 -8.48
C ARG A 121 3.24 8.22 -8.71
N ALA A 122 2.11 7.56 -8.97
CA ALA A 122 0.82 8.23 -9.15
C ALA A 122 0.43 9.08 -7.92
N LEU A 123 0.42 8.48 -6.72
CA LEU A 123 0.11 9.21 -5.48
C LEU A 123 1.19 10.23 -5.09
N SER A 124 2.47 9.93 -5.34
CA SER A 124 3.56 10.86 -5.03
C SER A 124 3.46 12.14 -5.86
N ASN A 125 3.13 12.02 -7.15
CA ASN A 125 2.93 13.17 -8.03
C ASN A 125 1.72 14.00 -7.57
N ALA A 126 0.61 13.35 -7.20
CA ALA A 126 -0.56 14.04 -6.68
C ALA A 126 -0.26 14.76 -5.35
N LEU A 127 0.57 14.19 -4.48
CA LEU A 127 0.98 14.83 -3.22
C LEU A 127 1.75 16.14 -3.49
N VAL A 128 2.65 16.15 -4.47
CA VAL A 128 3.44 17.36 -4.80
C VAL A 128 2.53 18.50 -5.27
N THR A 129 1.48 18.19 -6.02
CA THR A 129 0.58 19.20 -6.60
C THR A 129 -0.59 19.60 -5.69
N CYS A 130 -1.15 18.65 -4.93
CA CYS A 130 -2.41 18.81 -4.20
C CYS A 130 -2.32 18.36 -2.73
N ALA A 131 -1.19 18.60 -2.05
CA ALA A 131 -0.98 18.16 -0.67
C ALA A 131 -2.07 18.63 0.32
N ASP A 132 -2.62 19.83 0.09
CA ASP A 132 -3.71 20.45 0.86
C ASP A 132 -5.03 19.66 0.78
N HIS A 133 -5.22 18.85 -0.27
CA HIS A 133 -6.42 18.04 -0.50
C HIS A 133 -6.25 16.58 -0.07
N PHE A 134 -5.07 16.20 0.41
CA PHE A 134 -4.86 14.84 0.90
C PHE A 134 -5.54 14.61 2.25
N LYS A 135 -6.34 13.54 2.31
CA LYS A 135 -6.91 13.02 3.55
C LYS A 135 -5.98 11.98 4.17
N MET A 136 -6.21 11.65 5.45
CA MET A 136 -5.43 10.63 6.16
C MET A 136 -5.40 9.27 5.45
N GLU A 137 -6.50 8.90 4.77
CA GLU A 137 -6.55 7.68 3.96
C GLU A 137 -5.55 7.69 2.80
N HIS A 138 -5.36 8.83 2.12
CA HIS A 138 -4.40 8.96 1.02
C HIS A 138 -2.96 8.85 1.54
N PHE A 139 -2.66 9.47 2.69
CA PHE A 139 -1.37 9.32 3.34
C PHE A 139 -1.13 7.86 3.73
N ASN A 140 -2.12 7.18 4.30
CA ASN A 140 -2.00 5.78 4.69
C ASN A 140 -1.64 4.88 3.49
N LEU A 141 -2.32 5.08 2.35
CA LEU A 141 -2.04 4.36 1.09
C LEU A 141 -0.63 4.65 0.57
N LEU A 142 -0.22 5.92 0.53
CA LEU A 142 1.10 6.33 0.05
C LEU A 142 2.22 5.77 0.92
N LEU A 143 2.08 5.83 2.25
CA LEU A 143 3.07 5.29 3.18
C LEU A 143 3.23 3.78 3.04
N GLU A 144 2.14 3.06 2.80
CA GLU A 144 2.17 1.61 2.55
C GLU A 144 2.98 1.28 1.30
N LEU A 145 2.71 1.99 0.20
CA LEU A 145 3.46 1.85 -1.04
C LEU A 145 4.93 2.17 -0.90
N GLN A 146 5.26 3.26 -0.19
CA GLN A 146 6.63 3.66 0.04
C GLN A 146 7.38 2.58 0.85
N ILE A 147 6.75 1.97 1.86
CA ILE A 147 7.32 0.83 2.60
C ILE A 147 7.52 -0.37 1.68
N LEU A 148 6.48 -0.78 0.93
CA LEU A 148 6.54 -1.93 0.03
C LEU A 148 7.61 -1.77 -1.07
N THR A 149 7.85 -0.54 -1.51
CA THR A 149 8.86 -0.19 -2.52
C THR A 149 10.19 0.25 -1.89
N LYS A 150 10.37 0.10 -0.57
CA LYS A 150 11.61 0.39 0.20
C LYS A 150 12.04 1.87 0.23
N HIS A 151 11.13 2.79 -0.05
CA HIS A 151 11.30 4.25 0.02
C HIS A 151 11.12 4.80 1.45
N TYR A 152 11.89 4.27 2.41
CA TYR A 152 11.78 4.62 3.83
C TYR A 152 12.06 6.08 4.15
N LEU A 153 12.95 6.74 3.39
CA LEU A 153 13.22 8.16 3.56
C LEU A 153 11.99 9.01 3.20
N ASP A 154 11.29 8.63 2.14
CA ASP A 154 10.09 9.33 1.68
C ASP A 154 8.93 9.17 2.66
N VAL A 155 8.86 8.04 3.39
CA VAL A 155 7.91 7.86 4.52
C VAL A 155 8.15 8.91 5.59
N ILE A 156 9.41 9.08 6.02
CA ILE A 156 9.75 10.06 7.05
C ILE A 156 9.45 11.49 6.57
N LYS A 157 9.83 11.81 5.32
CA LYS A 157 9.54 13.12 4.70
C LYS A 157 8.03 13.38 4.64
N THR A 158 7.24 12.38 4.26
CA THR A 158 5.77 12.49 4.18
C THR A 158 5.16 12.69 5.56
N LEU A 159 5.61 11.91 6.55
CA LEU A 159 5.13 12.03 7.93
C LEU A 159 5.48 13.38 8.55
N ASN A 160 6.69 13.87 8.29
CA ASN A 160 7.18 15.13 8.82
C ASN A 160 6.42 16.33 8.22
N ARG A 161 6.33 16.38 6.89
CA ARG A 161 5.74 17.51 6.18
C ARG A 161 4.21 17.56 6.30
N HIS A 162 3.54 16.42 6.45
CA HIS A 162 2.07 16.36 6.34
C HIS A 162 1.37 15.69 7.53
N CYS A 163 2.04 14.79 8.25
CA CYS A 163 1.44 14.03 9.35
C CYS A 163 1.88 14.52 10.74
N GLY A 164 2.58 15.65 10.86
CA GLY A 164 2.88 16.26 12.15
C GLY A 164 3.97 15.56 12.95
N LEU A 165 4.83 14.78 12.28
CA LEU A 165 6.05 14.25 12.87
C LEU A 165 7.13 15.34 12.93
N VAL A 166 7.63 15.67 14.11
CA VAL A 166 8.67 16.69 14.28
C VAL A 166 9.93 16.04 14.84
N PHE A 167 11.07 16.43 14.28
CA PHE A 167 12.39 16.08 14.80
C PHE A 167 13.01 17.32 15.41
N ASN A 168 13.73 17.14 16.51
CA ASN A 168 14.34 18.27 17.22
C ASN A 168 15.57 18.86 16.49
N ASN A 169 16.14 18.15 15.50
CA ASN A 169 17.25 18.63 14.68
C ASN A 169 16.80 19.10 13.27
N LYS A 170 17.47 20.15 12.77
CA LYS A 170 17.03 21.00 11.64
C LYS A 170 17.29 20.48 10.22
N ILE A 171 17.77 19.26 9.99
CA ILE A 171 18.20 18.83 8.64
C ILE A 171 17.27 17.72 8.13
N ILE A 172 16.54 18.03 7.05
CA ILE A 172 15.47 17.17 6.48
C ILE A 172 15.85 16.60 5.09
N ASP A 173 16.99 16.99 4.53
CA ASP A 173 17.36 16.55 3.17
C ASP A 173 18.24 15.29 3.14
N GLU A 174 19.13 15.13 4.12
CA GLU A 174 19.90 13.93 4.40
C GLU A 174 19.65 13.55 5.87
N ILE A 175 18.67 12.68 6.13
CA ILE A 175 18.38 12.28 7.51
C ILE A 175 19.50 11.35 7.98
N ASP A 176 20.48 11.93 8.67
CA ASP A 176 21.31 11.16 9.57
C ASP A 176 20.48 10.86 10.84
N LEU A 177 19.75 9.75 10.78
CA LEU A 177 18.93 9.25 11.90
C LEU A 177 19.78 8.92 13.14
N GLU A 178 21.12 8.91 13.02
CA GLU A 178 22.04 8.70 14.13
C GLU A 178 22.17 9.93 15.05
N GLU A 179 22.01 11.15 14.50
CA GLU A 179 22.08 12.41 15.28
C GLU A 179 20.72 12.86 15.84
N THR A 180 19.64 12.14 15.53
CA THR A 180 18.30 12.52 15.99
C THR A 180 18.11 12.13 17.46
N GLU A 181 18.26 13.11 18.36
CA GLU A 181 18.13 12.89 19.81
C GLU A 181 16.69 12.61 20.27
N SER A 182 15.70 13.20 19.59
CA SER A 182 14.29 13.07 19.99
C SER A 182 13.34 13.35 18.81
N MET A 183 12.18 12.69 18.89
CA MET A 183 11.11 12.70 17.90
C MET A 183 9.78 12.90 18.62
N GLU A 184 9.01 13.88 18.18
CA GLU A 184 7.72 14.23 18.77
C GLU A 184 6.60 14.17 17.74
N LEU A 185 5.40 13.83 18.20
CA LEU A 185 4.18 13.89 17.41
C LEU A 185 3.38 15.11 17.85
N THR A 186 3.14 16.02 16.92
CA THR A 186 2.37 17.25 17.17
C THR A 186 0.86 17.03 17.15
N LYS A 187 0.42 15.83 16.74
CA LYS A 187 -0.98 15.41 16.72
C LYS A 187 -1.09 13.91 16.98
N ASP A 188 -2.24 13.51 17.53
CA ASP A 188 -2.60 12.10 17.64
C ASP A 188 -2.76 11.50 16.25
N LEU A 189 -1.96 10.47 15.97
CA LEU A 189 -1.99 9.76 14.69
C LEU A 189 -2.71 8.42 14.80
N PRO A 190 -3.46 8.01 13.76
CA PRO A 190 -4.00 6.67 13.65
C PRO A 190 -2.93 5.57 13.81
N LEU A 191 -3.33 4.44 14.39
CA LEU A 191 -2.42 3.35 14.77
C LEU A 191 -1.67 2.74 13.58
N ASP A 192 -2.32 2.67 12.43
CA ASP A 192 -1.74 2.21 11.17
C ASP A 192 -0.58 3.11 10.71
N ILE A 193 -0.73 4.43 10.79
CA ILE A 193 0.33 5.41 10.49
C ILE A 193 1.51 5.26 11.47
N LEU A 194 1.23 5.08 12.76
CA LEU A 194 2.25 4.83 13.78
C LEU A 194 3.03 3.54 13.50
N SER A 195 2.34 2.47 13.10
CA SER A 195 3.00 1.21 12.74
C SER A 195 3.95 1.36 11.55
N LYS A 196 3.57 2.17 10.56
CA LYS A 196 4.37 2.49 9.35
C LYS A 196 5.61 3.33 9.69
N LEU A 197 5.50 4.27 10.63
CA LEU A 197 6.64 5.00 11.20
C LEU A 197 7.60 4.04 11.92
N CYS A 198 7.09 3.14 12.76
CA CYS A 198 7.92 2.16 13.46
C CYS A 198 8.73 1.28 12.49
N ILE A 199 8.08 0.70 11.47
CA ILE A 199 8.75 -0.13 10.45
C ILE A 199 9.88 0.66 9.75
N THR A 200 9.60 1.90 9.39
CA THR A 200 10.53 2.79 8.69
C THR A 200 11.78 3.11 9.52
N LEU A 201 11.60 3.54 10.78
CA LEU A 201 12.71 3.86 11.68
C LEU A 201 13.59 2.64 11.98
N CYS A 202 12.96 1.47 12.16
CA CYS A 202 13.68 0.23 12.42
C CYS A 202 14.52 -0.20 11.21
N THR A 203 13.99 -0.04 9.99
CA THR A 203 14.70 -0.43 8.77
C THR A 203 15.89 0.48 8.49
N LYS A 204 15.76 1.79 8.68
CA LYS A 204 16.88 2.73 8.47
C LYS A 204 18.00 2.57 9.50
N ARG A 205 17.68 2.37 10.78
CA ARG A 205 18.68 2.08 11.83
C ARG A 205 19.40 0.74 11.60
N ALA A 206 18.74 -0.23 10.97
CA ALA A 206 19.35 -1.49 10.57
C ALA A 206 20.22 -1.36 9.29
N ALA A 207 19.86 -0.46 8.37
CA ALA A 207 20.64 -0.16 7.17
C ALA A 207 21.94 0.59 7.48
N ALA A 208 21.93 1.53 8.44
CA ALA A 208 23.15 2.21 8.90
C ALA A 208 24.21 1.23 9.43
N LYS A 209 23.78 0.11 10.05
CA LYS A 209 24.67 -1.00 10.44
C LYS A 209 25.15 -1.89 9.29
N LYS A 210 24.54 -1.79 8.10
CA LYS A 210 24.82 -2.64 6.92
C LYS A 210 25.68 -1.92 5.87
N VAL A 211 26.06 -0.65 6.08
CA VAL A 211 26.88 0.16 5.15
C VAL A 211 28.38 -0.20 5.18
N VAL A 212 28.81 -1.12 6.04
CA VAL A 212 30.11 -1.76 5.87
C VAL A 212 29.89 -3.02 5.02
N TRP A 213 30.48 -3.02 3.82
CA TRP A 213 30.55 -4.06 2.78
C TRP A 213 29.61 -3.89 1.56
N GLU A 214 30.28 -3.47 0.48
CA GLU A 214 30.00 -3.65 -0.95
C GLU A 214 29.08 -2.65 -1.66
N SER A 215 29.75 -1.63 -2.21
CA SER A 215 29.47 -0.97 -3.47
C SER A 215 29.52 -1.94 -4.66
N ALA A 216 28.49 -1.95 -5.50
CA ALA A 216 28.63 -2.20 -6.94
C ALA A 216 27.35 -1.79 -7.69
N ASP A 217 27.55 -0.83 -8.60
CA ASP A 217 27.01 -0.71 -9.95
C ASP A 217 25.48 -0.53 -10.14
N GLU A 218 25.15 0.72 -10.48
CA GLU A 218 24.00 1.10 -11.31
C GLU A 218 24.31 0.71 -12.75
N ASP A 219 23.51 -0.16 -13.36
CA ASP A 219 23.06 -0.01 -14.76
C ASP A 219 21.94 -1.00 -15.13
N SER A 220 20.93 -0.41 -15.77
CA SER A 220 20.00 -0.85 -16.82
C SER A 220 19.08 -2.09 -16.71
N ASP A 221 17.91 -1.83 -17.32
CA ASP A 221 16.99 -2.69 -18.08
C ASP A 221 15.83 -3.42 -17.38
N ASP A 222 14.64 -3.00 -17.83
CA ASP A 222 13.36 -3.68 -17.69
C ASP A 222 13.47 -5.12 -18.22
N GLU A 223 13.54 -6.09 -17.30
CA GLU A 223 13.16 -7.46 -17.57
C GLU A 223 11.88 -7.81 -16.79
N GLU A 224 10.94 -8.43 -17.49
CA GLU A 224 9.71 -9.01 -16.96
C GLU A 224 10.02 -9.88 -15.74
N LEU A 225 9.76 -9.33 -14.55
CA LEU A 225 9.85 -10.11 -13.32
C LEU A 225 8.65 -11.05 -13.22
N GLU A 226 8.94 -12.32 -13.47
CA GLU A 226 8.08 -13.46 -13.13
C GLU A 226 7.51 -13.29 -11.71
N PHE A 227 6.22 -13.64 -11.59
CA PHE A 227 5.47 -13.74 -10.34
C PHE A 227 6.02 -14.89 -9.47
N GLY A 228 7.24 -14.73 -8.95
CA GLY A 228 7.76 -15.48 -7.83
C GLY A 228 7.40 -14.74 -6.54
N ALA A 229 6.85 -15.45 -5.56
CA ALA A 229 6.56 -14.94 -4.23
C ALA A 229 7.66 -13.96 -3.78
N SER A 230 7.30 -12.71 -3.47
CA SER A 230 8.25 -11.70 -3.00
C SER A 230 8.96 -12.24 -1.76
N SER A 231 10.12 -12.83 -1.95
CA SER A 231 11.02 -13.23 -0.89
C SER A 231 11.68 -11.96 -0.39
N ILE A 232 10.94 -11.20 0.42
CA ILE A 232 11.60 -10.70 1.61
C ILE A 232 11.95 -11.97 2.35
N GLU A 233 13.25 -12.31 2.42
CA GLU A 233 13.68 -13.45 3.19
C GLU A 233 13.11 -13.23 4.59
N LEU A 234 12.17 -14.08 5.02
CA LEU A 234 11.53 -14.04 6.33
C LEU A 234 12.54 -13.82 7.49
N GLN A 235 13.81 -14.19 7.26
CA GLN A 235 14.93 -13.90 8.13
C GLN A 235 15.19 -12.41 8.34
N GLU A 236 15.14 -11.56 7.31
CA GLU A 236 15.34 -10.11 7.44
C GLU A 236 14.15 -9.44 8.15
N GLU A 237 12.90 -9.79 7.83
CA GLU A 237 11.73 -9.30 8.59
C GLU A 237 11.79 -9.70 10.07
N TYR A 238 12.21 -10.93 10.36
CA TYR A 238 12.36 -11.40 11.72
C TYR A 238 13.53 -10.71 12.46
N ARG A 239 14.66 -10.51 11.76
CA ARG A 239 15.81 -9.78 12.29
C ARG A 239 15.43 -8.34 12.66
N LEU A 240 14.64 -7.69 11.81
CA LEU A 240 14.14 -6.33 12.05
C LEU A 240 13.22 -6.29 13.27
N LEU A 241 12.24 -7.19 13.36
CA LEU A 241 11.36 -7.29 14.53
C LEU A 241 12.17 -7.43 15.83
N ARG A 242 13.20 -8.29 15.84
CA ARG A 242 14.04 -8.50 17.01
C ARG A 242 14.81 -7.23 17.41
N LEU A 243 15.40 -6.53 16.44
CA LEU A 243 16.09 -5.27 16.67
C LEU A 243 15.16 -4.19 17.24
N THR A 244 13.93 -4.11 16.73
CA THR A 244 12.88 -3.22 17.27
C THR A 244 12.56 -3.56 18.72
N CYS A 245 12.40 -4.86 19.01
CA CYS A 245 12.09 -5.31 20.36
C CYS A 245 13.22 -4.97 21.34
N GLU A 246 14.47 -5.22 20.95
CA GLU A 246 15.65 -4.89 21.74
C GLU A 246 15.80 -3.38 22.01
N TYR A 247 15.49 -2.54 21.01
CA TYR A 247 15.54 -1.09 21.17
C TYR A 247 14.46 -0.57 22.12
N LEU A 248 13.19 -0.95 21.91
CA LEU A 248 12.09 -0.50 22.75
C LEU A 248 12.22 -0.99 24.20
N PHE A 249 12.81 -2.17 24.40
CA PHE A 249 13.11 -2.68 25.72
C PHE A 249 14.16 -1.82 26.44
N LYS A 250 15.22 -1.38 25.73
CA LYS A 250 16.25 -0.48 26.28
C LYS A 250 15.69 0.89 26.69
N GLU A 251 14.79 1.43 25.89
CA GLU A 251 14.12 2.72 26.15
C GLU A 251 12.97 2.63 27.17
N GLN A 252 12.73 1.45 27.76
CA GLN A 252 11.58 1.15 28.64
C GLN A 252 10.20 1.50 28.05
N ARG A 253 10.07 1.51 26.73
CA ARG A 253 8.81 1.76 26.01
C ARG A 253 7.99 0.47 25.89
N LEU A 254 7.58 -0.05 27.04
CA LEU A 254 7.00 -1.38 27.18
C LEU A 254 5.60 -1.49 26.54
N VAL A 255 4.84 -0.41 26.45
CA VAL A 255 3.49 -0.41 25.85
C VAL A 255 3.57 -0.61 24.34
N GLU A 256 4.45 0.12 23.66
CA GLU A 256 4.67 0.00 22.22
C GLU A 256 5.30 -1.34 21.87
N LEU A 257 6.25 -1.80 22.69
CA LEU A 257 6.88 -3.10 22.55
C LEU A 257 5.86 -4.24 22.58
N GLU A 258 4.94 -4.20 23.55
CA GLU A 258 3.86 -5.17 23.68
C GLU A 258 2.96 -5.20 22.43
N ARG A 259 2.54 -4.02 21.93
CA ARG A 259 1.67 -3.91 20.76
C ARG A 259 2.34 -4.47 19.50
N ILE A 260 3.63 -4.21 19.31
CA ILE A 260 4.40 -4.76 18.18
C ILE A 260 4.50 -6.28 18.30
N CYS A 261 4.79 -6.81 19.49
CA CYS A 261 4.88 -8.23 19.74
C CYS A 261 3.54 -8.95 19.44
N PHE A 262 2.42 -8.42 19.93
CA PHE A 262 1.09 -8.99 19.64
C PHE A 262 0.74 -8.93 18.15
N THR A 263 1.07 -7.83 17.48
CA THR A 263 0.85 -7.70 16.02
C THR A 263 1.71 -8.71 15.25
N ALA A 264 2.94 -8.95 15.68
CA ALA A 264 3.79 -9.98 15.06
C ALA A 264 3.22 -11.40 15.26
N LEU A 265 2.61 -11.70 16.41
CA LEU A 265 1.95 -13.00 16.65
C LEU A 265 0.74 -13.25 15.73
N THR A 266 0.08 -12.19 15.27
CA THR A 266 -1.06 -12.31 14.33
C THR A 266 -0.61 -12.36 12.87
N SER A 267 0.66 -12.10 12.56
CA SER A 267 1.18 -12.14 11.18
C SER A 267 1.10 -13.57 10.59
N PRO A 268 0.48 -13.76 9.42
CA PRO A 268 0.51 -15.04 8.69
C PRO A 268 1.92 -15.46 8.27
N LEU A 269 2.82 -14.49 8.06
CA LEU A 269 4.21 -14.73 7.64
C LEU A 269 4.99 -15.45 8.74
N PHE A 270 4.95 -14.92 9.98
CA PHE A 270 5.63 -15.53 11.11
C PHE A 270 4.96 -16.83 11.59
N ARG A 271 3.63 -16.95 11.45
CA ARG A 271 2.90 -18.18 11.80
C ARG A 271 3.32 -19.40 10.97
N ARG A 272 3.81 -19.21 9.74
CA ARG A 272 4.27 -20.30 8.86
C ARG A 272 5.57 -20.96 9.34
N LYS A 273 6.47 -20.23 10.03
CA LYS A 273 7.69 -20.80 10.61
C LYS A 273 7.60 -20.93 12.13
N ARG A 274 7.46 -22.17 12.60
CA ARG A 274 7.26 -22.50 14.01
C ARG A 274 8.36 -22.01 14.95
N GLU A 275 9.61 -21.90 14.49
CA GLU A 275 10.74 -21.43 15.32
C GLU A 275 10.65 -19.93 15.61
N ILE A 276 10.46 -19.12 14.57
CA ILE A 276 10.28 -17.67 14.68
C ILE A 276 9.07 -17.32 15.54
N CYS A 277 7.92 -17.97 15.28
CA CYS A 277 6.72 -17.77 16.08
C CYS A 277 6.95 -18.06 17.57
N ARG A 278 7.76 -19.09 17.90
CA ARG A 278 8.12 -19.42 19.30
C ARG A 278 8.98 -18.35 19.94
N GLU A 279 9.92 -17.78 19.21
CA GLU A 279 10.76 -16.69 19.73
C GLU A 279 9.96 -15.41 19.96
N ILE A 280 9.05 -15.06 19.04
CA ILE A 280 8.13 -13.92 19.22
C ILE A 280 7.24 -14.13 20.45
N GLN A 281 6.71 -15.35 20.66
CA GLN A 281 5.94 -15.69 21.86
C GLN A 281 6.78 -15.52 23.13
N PHE A 282 8.06 -15.89 23.09
CA PHE A 282 8.96 -15.74 24.23
C PHE A 282 9.22 -14.26 24.56
N ILE A 283 9.52 -13.44 23.55
CA ILE A 283 9.70 -11.99 23.71
C ILE A 283 8.41 -11.35 24.26
N THR A 284 7.25 -11.73 23.72
CA THR A 284 5.95 -11.23 24.20
C THR A 284 5.73 -11.56 25.68
N LEU A 285 6.09 -12.77 26.10
CA LEU A 285 6.00 -13.20 27.50
C LEU A 285 6.89 -12.36 28.42
N GLU A 286 8.14 -12.11 28.02
CA GLU A 286 9.08 -11.26 28.77
C GLU A 286 8.56 -9.83 28.90
N VAL A 287 7.90 -9.30 27.87
CA VAL A 287 7.31 -7.96 27.87
C VAL A 287 6.10 -7.88 28.79
N CYS A 288 5.18 -8.85 28.73
CA CYS A 288 4.03 -8.90 29.66
C CYS A 288 4.50 -9.03 31.12
N LEU A 289 5.55 -9.82 31.37
CA LEU A 289 6.18 -9.93 32.70
C LEU A 289 6.81 -8.61 33.17
N ALA A 290 7.52 -7.90 32.27
CA ALA A 290 8.12 -6.60 32.57
C ALA A 290 7.05 -5.53 32.88
N LYS A 291 5.87 -5.62 32.25
CA LYS A 291 4.73 -4.75 32.54
C LYS A 291 3.92 -5.15 33.77
N GLY A 292 4.10 -6.37 34.29
CA GLY A 292 3.27 -6.92 35.37
C GLY A 292 1.91 -7.45 34.92
N ASP A 293 1.69 -7.68 33.62
CA ASP A 293 0.46 -8.30 33.10
C ASP A 293 0.49 -9.82 33.32
N SER A 294 0.16 -10.21 34.56
CA SER A 294 0.21 -11.59 35.01
C SER A 294 -0.79 -12.51 34.29
N TYR A 295 -1.91 -11.96 33.81
CA TYR A 295 -2.97 -12.74 33.14
C TYR A 295 -2.54 -13.17 31.74
N TYR A 296 -2.06 -12.22 30.92
CA TYR A 296 -1.57 -12.55 29.58
C TYR A 296 -0.29 -13.37 29.64
N ALA A 297 0.62 -13.03 30.55
CA ALA A 297 1.86 -13.79 30.74
C ALA A 297 1.58 -15.26 31.14
N TYR A 298 0.64 -15.50 32.05
CA TYR A 298 0.23 -16.87 32.43
C TYR A 298 -0.35 -17.65 31.24
N ASN A 299 -1.25 -17.03 30.46
CA ASN A 299 -1.88 -17.70 29.32
C ASN A 299 -0.88 -18.04 28.22
N LEU A 300 0.07 -17.14 27.95
CA LEU A 300 1.15 -17.37 26.98
C LEU A 300 2.10 -18.48 27.45
N ALA A 301 2.54 -18.43 28.72
CA ALA A 301 3.42 -19.43 29.31
C ALA A 301 2.75 -20.82 29.37
N ARG A 302 1.47 -20.89 29.74
CA ARG A 302 0.66 -22.12 29.70
C ARG A 302 0.57 -22.68 28.28
N GLY A 303 0.32 -21.82 27.29
CA GLY A 303 0.26 -22.21 25.87
C GLY A 303 1.59 -22.77 25.34
N LEU A 304 2.72 -22.18 25.77
CA LEU A 304 4.06 -22.63 25.42
C LEU A 304 4.42 -23.99 26.06
N LEU A 305 4.09 -24.20 27.33
CA LEU A 305 4.34 -25.44 28.07
C LEU A 305 3.51 -26.63 27.58
N LEU A 306 2.22 -26.41 27.27
CA LEU A 306 1.31 -27.45 26.79
C LEU A 306 1.65 -27.92 25.36
N ARG A 307 2.16 -27.03 24.51
CA ARG A 307 2.46 -27.34 23.09
C ARG A 307 3.87 -27.84 22.85
N HIS A 308 4.83 -27.51 23.72
CA HIS A 308 6.24 -27.81 23.49
C HIS A 308 6.95 -28.27 24.76
N ASN A 309 6.90 -29.59 24.95
CA ASN A 309 7.82 -30.41 25.74
C ASN A 309 8.19 -29.83 27.13
N LEU A 310 7.56 -30.40 28.16
CA LEU A 310 7.60 -30.04 29.59
C LEU A 310 8.99 -29.91 30.25
N TYR A 311 10.08 -30.10 29.51
CA TYR A 311 11.46 -30.16 30.01
C TYR A 311 12.29 -28.90 29.72
N LYS A 312 11.75 -27.87 29.06
CA LYS A 312 12.46 -26.59 28.86
C LYS A 312 12.46 -25.73 30.13
N LYS A 313 13.56 -25.81 30.89
CA LYS A 313 13.79 -25.06 32.15
C LYS A 313 13.51 -23.55 32.06
N ARG A 314 13.81 -22.89 30.93
CA ARG A 314 13.56 -21.45 30.74
C ARG A 314 12.08 -21.07 30.81
N VAL A 315 11.19 -21.85 30.20
CA VAL A 315 9.75 -21.54 30.19
C VAL A 315 9.12 -21.81 31.56
N TRP A 316 9.58 -22.86 32.24
CA TRP A 316 9.19 -23.13 33.64
C TRP A 316 9.65 -22.03 34.60
N ASN A 317 10.87 -21.48 34.43
CA ASN A 317 11.35 -20.37 35.25
C ASN A 317 10.47 -19.12 35.08
N LEU A 318 10.09 -18.77 33.84
CA LEU A 318 9.18 -17.65 33.57
C LEU A 318 7.76 -17.93 34.13
N MET A 319 7.27 -19.17 34.04
CA MET A 319 5.98 -19.57 34.64
C MET A 319 6.00 -19.46 36.18
N ILE A 320 7.12 -19.77 36.83
CA ILE A 320 7.27 -19.58 38.27
C ILE A 320 7.28 -18.09 38.62
N GLN A 321 7.83 -17.23 37.77
CA GLN A 321 7.82 -15.77 37.96
C GLN A 321 6.41 -15.18 37.78
N THR A 322 5.63 -15.62 36.79
CA THR A 322 4.22 -15.18 36.63
C THR A 322 3.35 -15.59 37.82
N CYS A 323 3.53 -16.81 38.34
CA CYS A 323 2.82 -17.29 39.54
C CYS A 323 3.22 -16.55 40.83
N ARG A 324 4.43 -15.97 40.90
CA ARG A 324 4.87 -15.16 42.04
C ARG A 324 4.34 -13.73 42.01
N GLN A 325 4.22 -13.12 40.83
CA GLN A 325 3.64 -11.79 40.65
C GLN A 325 2.12 -11.74 40.86
N SER A 326 1.43 -12.87 40.73
CA SER A 326 -0.03 -12.99 40.93
C SER A 326 -0.43 -13.34 42.38
N GLY A 327 0.54 -13.62 43.25
CA GLY A 327 0.33 -13.95 44.67
C GLY A 327 0.73 -12.84 45.65
N SER A 328 1.20 -11.69 45.15
CA SER A 328 1.40 -10.43 45.88
C SER A 328 0.31 -9.45 45.50
#